data_AF-A0A821XVF6-F1
#
_entry.id   AF-A0A821XVF6-F1
#
_cell.length_a   1.000
_cell.length_b   1.000
_cell.length_c   1.000
_cell.angle_alpha   90.00
_cell.angle_beta   90.00
_cell.angle_gamma   90.00
#
_symmetry.space_group_name_H-M   'P 1'
#
loop_
_entity.id
_entity.type
_entity.pdbx_description
1 polymer ?
#
loop_
_entity_poly.entity_id
_entity_poly.type
_entity_poly.pdbx_seq_one_letter_code
_entity_poly.pdbx_strand_id
1 'polypeptide(L)'
;MRDLMKQMTFAQQVAASNNGYAPKYDEKAASRQEWKFWQTQPVPTIGTKIDTSNIGPIESNKSIDELRQEPYKLPDGFSWDDIDIHVDEQLQELYTFLSENYIEDDGNDFRLEYSMPFLRWALCAPGWLQKFHVGVRATKSGKLVGFISAVPIRMRVYDK
;
A
#
# COMPACT_ATOMS: atom_id res chain seq x y z
N MET A 1 5.14 38.86 9.93
CA MET A 1 6.33 38.14 9.43
C MET A 1 7.16 37.48 10.54
N ARG A 2 7.52 38.15 11.64
CA ARG A 2 8.30 37.51 12.73
C ARG A 2 7.55 36.38 13.46
N ASP A 3 6.23 36.50 13.67
CA ASP A 3 5.43 35.42 14.27
C ASP A 3 5.20 34.24 13.33
N LEU A 4 5.05 34.50 12.03
CA LEU A 4 4.94 33.45 11.02
C LEU A 4 6.24 32.64 10.93
N MET A 5 7.39 33.32 11.02
CA MET A 5 8.70 32.68 11.11
C MET A 5 8.84 31.86 12.39
N LYS A 6 8.41 32.37 13.56
CA LYS A 6 8.41 31.60 14.81
C LYS A 6 7.50 30.36 14.77
N GLN A 7 6.33 30.47 14.14
CA GLN A 7 5.43 29.32 13.93
C GLN A 7 6.04 28.29 12.97
N MET A 8 6.70 28.74 11.90
CA MET A 8 7.44 27.84 10.99
C MET A 8 8.65 27.21 11.66
N THR A 9 9.39 27.94 12.51
CA THR A 9 10.52 27.39 13.27
C THR A 9 10.05 26.38 14.30
N PHE A 10 8.94 26.63 15.01
CA PHE A 10 8.34 25.67 15.93
C PHE A 10 7.85 24.42 15.20
N ALA A 11 7.16 24.56 14.06
CA ALA A 11 6.73 23.43 13.23
C ALA A 11 7.91 22.60 12.69
N GLN A 12 9.00 23.24 12.26
CA GLN A 12 10.23 22.57 11.83
C GLN A 12 10.95 21.88 12.99
N GLN A 13 10.90 22.46 14.20
CA GLN A 13 11.53 21.89 15.38
C GLN A 13 10.72 20.71 15.93
N VAL A 14 9.39 20.74 15.87
CA VAL A 14 8.50 19.59 16.15
C VAL A 14 8.71 18.48 15.10
N ALA A 15 8.81 18.81 13.82
CA ALA A 15 9.10 17.84 12.77
C ALA A 15 10.51 17.20 12.91
N ALA A 16 11.50 17.96 13.41
CA ALA A 16 12.85 17.45 13.65
C ALA A 16 13.03 16.74 15.01
N SER A 17 12.12 16.97 15.98
CA SER A 17 12.15 16.34 17.30
C SER A 17 11.22 15.13 17.43
N ASN A 18 10.30 14.92 16.48
CA ASN A 18 9.60 13.65 16.29
C ASN A 18 10.52 12.59 15.66
N ASN A 19 11.53 12.20 16.44
CA ASN A 19 12.27 10.96 16.29
C ASN A 19 11.45 9.78 16.89
N GLY A 20 10.12 9.86 16.79
CA GLY A 20 9.15 9.00 17.45
C GLY A 20 8.67 7.90 16.52
N TYR A 21 9.34 6.76 16.61
CA TYR A 21 8.79 5.41 16.43
C TYR A 21 8.09 5.12 15.09
N ALA A 22 8.90 4.83 14.08
CA ALA A 22 8.83 3.48 13.54
C ALA A 22 9.96 2.70 14.22
N PRO A 23 9.80 1.43 14.61
CA PRO A 23 10.91 0.65 15.11
C PRO A 23 12.06 0.75 14.11
N LYS A 24 13.24 1.23 14.54
CA LYS A 24 14.42 1.21 13.69
C LYS A 24 14.57 -0.22 13.19
N TYR A 25 14.54 -0.39 11.87
CA TYR A 25 14.68 -1.70 11.24
C TYR A 25 15.90 -2.42 11.82
N ASP A 26 15.65 -3.47 12.61
CA ASP A 26 16.68 -4.36 13.14
C ASP A 26 16.73 -5.58 12.24
N GLU A 27 17.68 -5.56 11.30
CA GLU A 27 17.93 -6.65 10.37
C GLU A 27 18.16 -7.98 11.09
N LYS A 28 18.85 -7.98 12.23
CA LYS A 28 19.12 -9.20 12.99
C LYS A 28 17.86 -9.73 13.68
N ALA A 29 16.96 -8.86 14.13
CA ALA A 29 15.67 -9.29 14.66
C ALA A 29 14.78 -9.84 13.53
N ALA A 30 14.70 -9.13 12.41
CA ALA A 30 13.91 -9.55 11.25
C ALA A 30 14.43 -10.87 10.66
N SER A 31 15.75 -11.11 10.65
CA SER A 31 16.34 -12.35 10.14
C SER A 31 16.09 -13.57 11.04
N ARG A 32 15.79 -13.36 12.33
CA ARG A 32 15.44 -14.44 13.28
C ARG A 32 13.96 -14.85 13.18
N GLN A 33 13.15 -14.06 12.49
CA GLN A 33 11.72 -14.32 12.35
C GLN A 33 11.43 -15.17 11.11
N GLU A 34 10.49 -16.10 11.25
CA GLU A 34 9.96 -16.87 10.13
C GLU A 34 8.83 -16.09 9.43
N TRP A 35 9.08 -15.65 8.20
CA TRP A 35 8.12 -14.87 7.40
C TRP A 35 7.37 -15.77 6.42
N LYS A 36 6.41 -16.54 6.93
CA LYS A 36 5.71 -17.62 6.18
C LYS A 36 5.16 -17.19 4.82
N PHE A 37 4.64 -15.97 4.70
CA PHE A 37 4.15 -15.44 3.42
C PHE A 37 5.32 -14.95 2.55
N TRP A 38 6.11 -13.99 3.03
CA TRP A 38 7.15 -13.32 2.22
C TRP A 38 8.26 -14.26 1.75
N GLN A 39 8.55 -15.35 2.47
CA GLN A 39 9.52 -16.36 2.04
C GLN A 39 9.08 -17.14 0.80
N THR A 40 7.81 -17.06 0.41
CA THR A 40 7.26 -17.69 -0.81
C THR A 40 7.20 -16.75 -2.01
N GLN A 41 7.49 -15.46 -1.81
CA GLN A 41 7.34 -14.43 -2.83
C GLN A 41 8.67 -14.15 -3.53
N PRO A 42 8.66 -13.70 -4.80
CA PRO A 42 9.86 -13.38 -5.56
C PRO A 42 10.46 -12.04 -5.11
N VAL A 43 10.94 -11.98 -3.87
CA VAL A 43 11.59 -10.81 -3.26
C VAL A 43 12.95 -11.22 -2.68
N PRO A 44 13.95 -10.32 -2.60
CA PRO A 44 15.23 -10.64 -2.00
C PRO A 44 15.09 -11.03 -0.52
N THR A 45 15.76 -12.09 -0.11
CA THR A 45 15.81 -12.51 1.29
C THR A 45 16.67 -11.56 2.13
N ILE A 46 16.34 -11.43 3.42
CA ILE A 46 17.10 -10.61 4.37
C ILE A 46 18.58 -11.03 4.38
N GLY A 47 19.49 -10.05 4.31
CA GLY A 47 20.94 -10.27 4.23
C GLY A 47 21.48 -10.64 2.84
N THR A 48 20.64 -10.74 1.82
CA THR A 48 21.10 -10.99 0.44
C THR A 48 21.90 -9.80 -0.07
N LYS A 49 23.16 -10.04 -0.46
CA LYS A 49 23.97 -9.02 -1.13
C LYS A 49 23.52 -8.88 -2.59
N ILE A 50 23.01 -7.70 -2.93
CA ILE A 50 22.56 -7.39 -4.29
C ILE A 50 23.77 -6.98 -5.13
N ASP A 51 24.03 -7.73 -6.20
CA ASP A 51 25.00 -7.36 -7.21
C ASP A 51 24.37 -6.40 -8.22
N THR A 52 24.78 -5.14 -8.18
CA THR A 52 24.27 -4.08 -9.06
C THR A 52 24.68 -4.26 -10.52
N SER A 53 25.65 -5.13 -10.82
CA SER A 53 26.01 -5.47 -12.20
C SER A 53 25.00 -6.42 -12.86
N ASN A 54 24.20 -7.14 -12.07
CA ASN A 54 23.22 -8.11 -12.56
C ASN A 54 21.79 -7.79 -12.09
N ILE A 55 21.33 -6.58 -12.36
CA ILE A 55 19.94 -6.17 -12.06
C ILE A 55 18.98 -6.73 -13.10
N GLY A 56 17.95 -7.43 -12.62
CA GLY A 56 16.91 -8.05 -13.43
C GLY A 56 15.79 -8.66 -12.58
N PRO A 57 14.81 -9.32 -13.22
CA PRO A 57 13.71 -9.97 -12.52
C PRO A 57 14.18 -11.21 -11.73
N ILE A 58 13.56 -11.46 -10.58
CA ILE A 58 13.86 -12.63 -9.72
C ILE A 58 13.28 -13.92 -10.32
N GLU A 59 12.08 -13.84 -10.88
CA GLU A 59 11.46 -14.90 -11.67
C GLU A 59 11.32 -14.47 -13.13
N SER A 60 11.44 -15.42 -14.06
CA SER A 60 11.18 -15.15 -15.47
C SER A 60 9.70 -14.85 -15.72
N ASN A 61 9.41 -14.05 -16.75
CA ASN A 61 8.03 -13.76 -17.15
C ASN A 61 7.30 -15.05 -17.52
N LYS A 62 6.09 -15.20 -16.98
CA LYS A 62 5.14 -16.26 -17.32
C LYS A 62 4.20 -15.75 -18.40
N SER A 63 3.79 -16.64 -19.29
CA SER A 63 2.73 -16.35 -20.26
C SER A 63 1.38 -16.19 -19.55
N ILE A 64 0.42 -15.53 -20.20
CA ILE A 64 -0.91 -15.31 -19.61
C ILE A 64 -1.61 -16.64 -19.30
N ASP A 65 -1.41 -17.66 -20.14
CA ASP A 65 -2.03 -18.98 -19.98
C ASP A 65 -1.46 -19.77 -18.79
N GLU A 66 -0.24 -19.46 -18.36
CA GLU A 66 0.38 -20.04 -17.16
C GLU A 66 -0.07 -19.33 -15.86
N LEU A 67 -0.72 -18.17 -15.99
CA LEU A 67 -1.29 -17.47 -14.84
C LEU A 67 -2.66 -18.04 -14.49
N ARG A 68 -3.03 -17.88 -13.22
CA ARG A 68 -4.35 -18.26 -12.74
C ARG A 68 -5.42 -17.40 -13.41
N GLN A 69 -6.40 -18.04 -14.05
CA GLN A 69 -7.50 -17.34 -14.72
C GLN A 69 -8.64 -16.97 -13.76
N GLU A 70 -8.83 -17.75 -12.70
CA GLU A 70 -9.86 -17.52 -11.68
C GLU A 70 -9.30 -16.78 -10.45
N PRO A 71 -10.09 -15.96 -9.74
CA PRO A 71 -9.64 -15.33 -8.50
C PRO A 71 -9.19 -16.32 -7.42
N TYR A 72 -8.39 -15.85 -6.46
CA TYR A 72 -8.05 -16.66 -5.28
C TYR A 72 -9.30 -16.94 -4.45
N LYS A 73 -9.40 -18.14 -3.86
CA LYS A 73 -10.51 -18.46 -2.98
C LYS A 73 -10.36 -17.68 -1.67
N LEU A 74 -11.41 -16.95 -1.31
CA LEU A 74 -11.54 -16.33 0.01
C LEU A 74 -12.17 -17.30 1.02
N PRO A 75 -11.94 -17.11 2.32
CA PRO A 75 -12.69 -17.83 3.35
C PRO A 75 -14.20 -17.62 3.21
N ASP A 76 -14.98 -18.58 3.69
CA ASP A 76 -16.44 -18.49 3.64
C ASP A 76 -16.94 -17.24 4.38
N GLY A 77 -17.94 -16.56 3.79
CA GLY A 77 -18.44 -15.29 4.33
C GLY A 77 -17.79 -14.04 3.75
N PHE A 78 -16.85 -14.19 2.80
CA PHE A 78 -16.25 -13.08 2.07
C PHE A 78 -16.35 -13.23 0.55
N SER A 79 -16.36 -12.11 -0.17
CA SER A 79 -16.35 -12.07 -1.62
C SER A 79 -15.42 -10.97 -2.13
N TRP A 80 -14.86 -11.17 -3.32
CA TRP A 80 -14.14 -10.12 -4.04
C TRP A 80 -15.12 -9.06 -4.55
N ASP A 81 -14.62 -7.84 -4.69
CA ASP A 81 -15.30 -6.73 -5.32
C ASP A 81 -14.30 -5.86 -6.09
N ASP A 82 -14.72 -5.29 -7.21
CA ASP A 82 -13.91 -4.34 -8.00
C ASP A 82 -14.50 -2.94 -7.77
N ILE A 83 -13.91 -2.19 -6.84
CA ILE A 83 -14.45 -0.91 -6.34
C ILE A 83 -14.44 0.13 -7.47
N ASP A 84 -15.62 0.68 -7.78
CA ASP A 84 -15.77 1.75 -8.77
C ASP A 84 -15.75 3.13 -8.10
N ILE A 85 -14.60 3.79 -8.13
CA ILE A 85 -14.40 5.12 -7.54
C ILE A 85 -15.06 6.27 -8.33
N HIS A 86 -15.67 5.99 -9.48
CA HIS A 86 -16.55 6.94 -10.17
C HIS A 86 -17.98 6.93 -9.63
N VAL A 87 -18.36 5.90 -8.88
CA VAL A 87 -19.60 5.90 -8.09
C VAL A 87 -19.33 6.59 -6.76
N ASP A 88 -19.96 7.75 -6.54
CA ASP A 88 -19.73 8.58 -5.34
C ASP A 88 -19.93 7.81 -4.03
N GLU A 89 -20.91 6.90 -3.98
CA GLU A 89 -21.21 6.06 -2.82
C GLU A 89 -20.07 5.08 -2.50
N GLN A 90 -19.48 4.45 -3.53
CA GLN A 90 -18.36 3.52 -3.34
C GLN A 90 -17.06 4.27 -3.00
N LEU A 91 -16.84 5.44 -3.59
CA LEU A 91 -15.71 6.30 -3.20
C LEU A 91 -15.83 6.79 -1.75
N GLN A 92 -17.05 7.15 -1.33
CA GLN A 92 -17.31 7.55 0.05
C GLN A 92 -17.08 6.38 1.01
N GLU A 93 -17.52 5.17 0.66
CA GLU A 93 -17.24 3.95 1.42
C GLU A 93 -15.73 3.70 1.54
N LEU A 94 -14.98 3.77 0.43
CA LEU A 94 -13.54 3.58 0.42
C LEU A 94 -12.81 4.64 1.27
N TYR A 95 -13.20 5.91 1.14
CA TYR A 95 -12.69 7.00 1.97
C TYR A 95 -12.89 6.69 3.45
N THR A 96 -14.11 6.31 3.85
CA THR A 96 -14.43 6.00 5.25
C THR A 96 -13.62 4.79 5.72
N PHE A 97 -13.55 3.72 4.94
CA PHE A 97 -12.75 2.54 5.24
C PHE A 97 -11.28 2.88 5.51
N LEU A 98 -10.65 3.69 4.65
CA LEU A 98 -9.26 4.10 4.84
C LEU A 98 -9.09 5.04 6.03
N SER A 99 -9.99 6.02 6.23
CA SER A 99 -9.91 6.95 7.37
C SER A 99 -10.00 6.24 8.73
N GLU A 100 -10.75 5.14 8.79
CA GLU A 100 -10.99 4.39 10.02
C GLU A 100 -9.91 3.34 10.32
N ASN A 101 -9.25 2.80 9.29
CA ASN A 101 -8.44 1.57 9.40
C ASN A 101 -7.04 1.65 8.76
N TYR A 102 -6.67 2.77 8.13
CA TYR A 102 -5.35 2.92 7.51
C TYR A 102 -4.29 3.38 8.53
N ILE A 103 -3.14 3.84 8.03
CA ILE A 103 -1.95 4.12 8.83
C ILE A 103 -2.26 5.06 10.00
N GLU A 104 -1.98 4.56 11.20
CA GLU A 104 -1.88 5.29 12.45
C GLU A 104 -0.39 5.40 12.81
N ASP A 105 0.00 6.48 13.48
CA ASP A 105 1.33 6.52 14.10
C ASP A 105 1.39 5.63 15.35
N ASP A 106 2.59 5.25 15.79
CA ASP A 106 2.79 4.38 16.96
C ASP A 106 2.20 4.99 18.26
N GLY A 107 1.95 6.31 18.29
CA GLY A 107 1.30 7.04 19.37
C GLY A 107 -0.22 7.15 19.26
N ASN A 108 -0.81 6.83 18.11
CA ASN A 108 -2.21 7.11 17.74
C ASN A 108 -2.60 8.60 17.88
N ASP A 109 -1.64 9.51 17.72
CA ASP A 109 -1.84 10.95 17.71
C ASP A 109 -2.25 11.45 16.31
N PHE A 110 -1.93 10.69 15.25
CA PHE A 110 -2.23 11.07 13.87
C PHE A 110 -2.69 9.89 13.00
N ARG A 111 -3.69 10.16 12.14
CA ARG A 111 -4.14 9.25 11.08
C ARG A 111 -4.02 9.93 9.73
N LEU A 112 -3.55 9.20 8.73
CA LEU A 112 -3.54 9.70 7.35
C LEU A 112 -4.96 9.67 6.77
N GLU A 113 -5.51 10.86 6.52
CA GLU A 113 -6.82 11.02 5.89
C GLU A 113 -6.66 11.41 4.41
N TYR A 114 -6.88 10.46 3.50
CA TYR A 114 -6.88 10.75 2.06
C TYR A 114 -8.24 11.28 1.63
N SER A 115 -8.33 12.55 1.26
CA SER A 115 -9.57 13.13 0.73
C SER A 115 -10.09 12.37 -0.51
N MET A 116 -11.41 12.34 -0.73
CA MET A 116 -12.02 11.71 -1.92
C MET A 116 -11.46 12.22 -3.26
N PRO A 117 -11.24 13.54 -3.47
CA PRO A 117 -10.59 14.03 -4.70
C PRO A 117 -9.16 13.50 -4.87
N PHE A 118 -8.42 13.37 -3.77
CA PHE A 118 -7.07 12.80 -3.79
C PHE A 118 -7.10 11.32 -4.18
N LEU A 119 -8.02 10.54 -3.60
CA LEU A 119 -8.19 9.12 -3.95
C LEU A 119 -8.50 8.95 -5.44
N ARG A 120 -9.41 9.75 -6.01
CA ARG A 120 -9.65 9.74 -7.46
C ARG A 120 -8.40 10.03 -8.26
N TRP A 121 -7.68 11.08 -7.90
CA TRP A 121 -6.44 11.45 -8.60
C TRP A 121 -5.38 10.35 -8.52
N ALA A 122 -5.15 9.78 -7.32
CA ALA A 122 -4.11 8.78 -7.09
C ALA A 122 -4.43 7.42 -7.74
N LEU A 123 -5.69 7.00 -7.71
CA LEU A 123 -6.13 5.67 -8.18
C LEU A 123 -6.43 5.63 -9.68
N CYS A 124 -6.61 6.79 -10.33
CA CYS A 124 -6.89 6.91 -11.76
C CYS A 124 -5.69 7.42 -12.58
N ALA A 125 -4.47 7.00 -12.26
CA ALA A 125 -3.31 7.32 -13.10
C ALA A 125 -3.53 6.83 -14.56
N PRO A 126 -2.97 7.51 -15.59
CA PRO A 126 -3.21 7.13 -16.98
C PRO A 126 -2.98 5.63 -17.26
N GLY A 127 -4.01 4.96 -17.80
CA GLY A 127 -3.99 3.51 -18.07
C GLY A 127 -4.50 2.63 -16.94
N TRP A 128 -5.00 3.21 -15.84
CA TRP A 128 -5.65 2.47 -14.76
C TRP A 128 -6.83 1.62 -15.27
N LEU A 129 -7.16 0.58 -14.52
CA LEU A 129 -8.30 -0.30 -14.78
C LEU A 129 -9.04 -0.53 -13.46
N GLN A 130 -10.37 -0.52 -13.48
CA GLN A 130 -11.20 -0.74 -12.27
C GLN A 130 -10.87 -2.06 -11.58
N LYS A 131 -10.59 -3.13 -12.34
CA LYS A 131 -10.16 -4.44 -11.80
C LYS A 131 -8.85 -4.40 -10.99
N PHE A 132 -8.14 -3.28 -10.97
CA PHE A 132 -6.98 -3.06 -10.11
C PHE A 132 -7.34 -2.45 -8.76
N HIS A 133 -8.60 -2.08 -8.53
CA HIS A 133 -9.12 -1.56 -7.25
C HIS A 133 -9.85 -2.69 -6.52
N VAL A 134 -9.08 -3.62 -5.97
CA VAL A 134 -9.60 -4.89 -5.43
C VAL A 134 -10.05 -4.70 -3.99
N GLY A 135 -11.34 -4.89 -3.76
CA GLY A 135 -12.01 -4.93 -2.46
C GLY A 135 -12.32 -6.35 -1.99
N VAL A 136 -12.46 -6.51 -0.67
CA VAL A 136 -13.02 -7.69 -0.02
C VAL A 136 -14.24 -7.27 0.78
N ARG A 137 -15.39 -7.91 0.55
CA ARG A 137 -16.64 -7.64 1.26
C ARG A 137 -17.04 -8.80 2.16
N ALA A 138 -17.61 -8.49 3.32
CA ALA A 138 -18.32 -9.47 4.13
C ALA A 138 -19.69 -9.76 3.49
N THR A 139 -19.96 -11.00 3.07
CA THR A 139 -21.12 -11.34 2.23
C THR A 139 -22.46 -11.10 2.93
N LYS A 140 -22.52 -11.19 4.26
CA LYS A 140 -23.75 -10.97 5.03
C LYS A 140 -24.17 -9.50 5.13
N SER A 141 -23.20 -8.59 5.25
CA SER A 141 -23.47 -7.16 5.47
C SER A 141 -23.19 -6.30 4.24
N GLY A 142 -22.45 -6.81 3.27
CA GLY A 142 -21.93 -6.04 2.14
C GLY A 142 -20.78 -5.08 2.51
N LYS A 143 -20.39 -4.98 3.79
CA LYS A 143 -19.38 -4.03 4.25
C LYS A 143 -18.00 -4.34 3.64
N LEU A 144 -17.32 -3.32 3.15
CA LEU A 144 -15.90 -3.38 2.78
C LEU A 144 -15.02 -3.67 4.00
N VAL A 145 -14.19 -4.70 3.92
CA VAL A 145 -13.31 -5.17 5.00
C VAL A 145 -11.84 -5.33 4.59
N GLY A 146 -11.54 -5.14 3.32
CA GLY A 146 -10.18 -5.15 2.80
C GLY A 146 -10.11 -4.42 1.47
N PHE A 147 -9.00 -3.75 1.20
CA PHE A 147 -8.79 -3.04 -0.05
C PHE A 147 -7.31 -3.03 -0.42
N ILE A 148 -7.01 -3.24 -1.70
CA ILE A 148 -5.70 -3.04 -2.30
C ILE A 148 -5.87 -2.43 -3.69
N SER A 149 -4.96 -1.55 -4.09
CA SER A 149 -4.99 -0.94 -5.41
C SER A 149 -3.67 -1.10 -6.15
N ALA A 150 -3.74 -1.11 -7.49
CA ALA A 150 -2.58 -1.00 -8.36
C ALA A 150 -2.82 0.06 -9.44
N VAL A 151 -1.75 0.77 -9.80
CA VAL A 151 -1.73 1.73 -10.92
C VAL A 151 -0.55 1.44 -11.83
N PRO A 152 -0.71 1.57 -13.16
CA PRO A 152 0.40 1.34 -14.08
C PRO A 152 1.44 2.45 -13.98
N ILE A 153 2.71 2.09 -13.89
CA ILE A 153 3.84 3.01 -13.86
C ILE A 153 4.95 2.46 -14.76
N ARG A 154 5.57 3.33 -15.55
CA ARG A 154 6.82 3.02 -16.25
C ARG A 154 7.99 3.54 -15.42
N MET A 155 8.77 2.63 -14.89
CA MET A 155 9.95 2.94 -14.05
C MET A 155 11.23 2.59 -14.81
N ARG A 156 12.25 3.44 -14.66
CA ARG A 156 13.64 3.15 -15.06
C ARG A 156 14.41 2.73 -13.82
N VAL A 157 15.13 1.63 -13.88
CA VAL A 157 15.90 1.08 -12.76
C VAL A 157 17.36 0.98 -13.20
N TYR A 158 18.19 1.87 -12.66
CA TYR A 158 19.56 2.14 -13.14
C TYR A 158 19.56 2.56 -14.62
N ASP A 159 20.47 1.99 -15.42
CA ASP A 159 20.61 2.28 -16.85
C ASP A 159 19.64 1.45 -17.71
N LYS A 160 18.63 0.82 -17.10
CA LYS A 160 17.63 -0.02 -17.75
C LYS A 160 16.22 0.56 -17.63
#